data_AF-Q07JQ4-F1
#
_entry.id   AF-Q07JQ4-F1
#
_cell.length_a   1.000
_cell.length_b   1.000
_cell.length_c   1.000
_cell.angle_alpha   90.00
_cell.angle_beta   90.00
_cell.angle_gamma   90.00
#
_symmetry.space_group_name_H-M   'P 1'
#
loop_
_entity.id
_entity.type
_entity.pdbx_description
1 polymer ?
#
loop_
_entity_poly.entity_id
_entity_poly.type
_entity_poly.pdbx_seq_one_letter_code
_entity_poly.pdbx_strand_id
1 'polypeptide(L)'
;MSTAAVTTTPLARLTVRARTELVVAARDFACAVAAQQGFPATALERLELLTEEACLFVVEHGFEPGEDGSFDLILDRRPGKFVVAVEDKGLPIDFSKPPEESTLGLSLMRGFAEEISFLNLGKAGRRIEFAASLPARPVEDYLTAAERAAPTADPPLASDVPKLRLMTEADAVALARCIYRAYGYTYVDFIYYPDRIAEMLRSGLMMSCIAENDASEIVGHLALLRGPEQVIAESGIAVVDPRYRGHALFKTMKLFMVEEARRRGLLGLYSEAMTLHPFTQKGNIALGAHETGFMLAYVPPDVNTRKIDSAPQGERAALLLYYYRIAPEPHRVVYAPPHHRAILQDICARIGLDRRFVDQDAAPPPVAEATRLDVRVRPELGVATITVRACGADAAQQVRHHLVDLCRRKIDTIYLDLPLGDPVAARVCAACEAAGFFFSGMIPEYDHGDVLRLQYLNNLDIRMEGIVVVSDAGRRLFDHVAAERRRVGEGARVEAVA
;
A
#
# COMPACT_ATOMS: atom_id res chain seq x y z
N MET A 1 -25.59 -1.42 12.73
CA MET A 1 -25.34 -0.16 13.43
C MET A 1 -24.40 0.66 12.58
N SER A 2 -24.82 1.87 12.21
CA SER A 2 -24.12 2.76 11.27
C SER A 2 -22.73 3.11 11.80
N THR A 3 -21.70 2.69 11.08
CA THR A 3 -20.30 3.04 11.32
C THR A 3 -20.09 4.52 11.04
N ALA A 4 -19.93 5.31 12.10
CA ALA A 4 -19.38 6.65 11.98
C ALA A 4 -17.92 6.48 11.58
N ALA A 5 -17.58 6.84 10.34
CA ALA A 5 -16.20 7.06 9.93
C ALA A 5 -15.55 7.97 10.98
N VAL A 6 -14.30 7.69 11.37
CA VAL A 6 -13.49 8.71 12.05
C VAL A 6 -13.34 9.86 11.05
N THR A 7 -14.27 10.81 11.09
CA THR A 7 -14.16 12.09 10.40
C THR A 7 -13.03 12.82 11.10
N THR A 8 -11.80 12.66 10.60
CA THR A 8 -10.78 13.67 10.82
C THR A 8 -11.39 14.98 10.30
N THR A 9 -11.66 15.91 11.19
CA THR A 9 -12.16 17.23 10.80
C THR A 9 -11.16 17.80 9.79
N PRO A 10 -11.60 18.18 8.58
CA PRO A 10 -10.69 18.73 7.59
C PRO A 10 -10.04 20.00 8.16
N LEU A 11 -8.79 20.25 7.81
CA LEU A 11 -8.11 21.51 8.15
C LEU A 11 -8.94 22.70 7.66
N ALA A 12 -9.47 22.57 6.44
CA ALA A 12 -10.35 23.55 5.86
C ALA A 12 -11.25 22.89 4.80
N ARG A 13 -12.43 23.48 4.59
CA ARG A 13 -13.34 23.12 3.49
C ARG A 13 -13.85 24.40 2.85
N LEU A 14 -13.88 24.43 1.52
CA LEU A 14 -14.44 25.51 0.72
C LEU A 14 -15.44 24.92 -0.28
N THR A 15 -16.70 25.32 -0.19
CA THR A 15 -17.72 24.98 -1.19
C THR A 15 -17.75 26.05 -2.27
N VAL A 16 -17.60 25.65 -3.53
CA VAL A 16 -17.46 26.55 -4.69
C VAL A 16 -18.52 26.20 -5.72
N ARG A 17 -19.16 27.22 -6.31
CA ARG A 17 -20.05 26.98 -7.47
C ARG A 17 -19.21 26.52 -8.64
N ALA A 18 -19.72 25.57 -9.42
CA ALA A 18 -19.00 24.98 -10.54
C ALA A 18 -18.90 25.97 -11.72
N ARG A 19 -18.00 26.94 -11.60
CA ARG A 19 -17.75 28.00 -12.58
C ARG A 19 -16.25 28.24 -12.73
N THR A 20 -15.79 28.35 -13.97
CA THR A 20 -14.36 28.48 -14.29
C THR A 20 -13.74 29.70 -13.61
N GLU A 21 -14.45 30.82 -13.52
CA GLU A 21 -13.97 32.05 -12.87
C GLU A 21 -13.72 31.91 -11.35
N LEU A 22 -14.24 30.86 -10.71
CA LEU A 22 -14.06 30.61 -9.27
C LEU A 22 -12.92 29.62 -8.97
N VAL A 23 -12.35 28.96 -9.98
CA VAL A 23 -11.27 27.98 -9.80
C VAL A 23 -10.03 28.61 -9.19
N VAL A 24 -9.64 29.80 -9.67
CA VAL A 24 -8.45 30.52 -9.16
C VAL A 24 -8.57 30.77 -7.66
N ALA A 25 -9.75 31.18 -7.17
CA ALA A 25 -9.98 31.40 -5.75
C ALA A 25 -9.90 30.10 -4.94
N ALA A 26 -10.41 28.99 -5.47
CA ALA A 26 -10.34 27.68 -4.82
C ALA A 26 -8.88 27.19 -4.70
N ARG A 27 -8.13 27.30 -5.80
CA ARG A 27 -6.71 26.97 -5.87
C ARG A 27 -5.87 27.82 -4.93
N ASP A 28 -6.05 29.14 -4.94
CA ASP A 28 -5.32 30.06 -4.06
C ASP A 28 -5.61 29.78 -2.58
N PHE A 29 -6.84 29.39 -2.25
CA PHE A 29 -7.21 28.93 -0.92
C PHE A 29 -6.43 27.66 -0.52
N ALA A 30 -6.33 26.65 -1.40
CA ALA A 30 -5.52 25.46 -1.14
C ALA A 30 -4.05 25.80 -0.92
N CYS A 31 -3.46 26.63 -1.79
CA CYS A 31 -2.06 27.05 -1.69
C CYS A 31 -1.79 27.85 -0.41
N ALA A 32 -2.70 28.73 -0.01
CA ALA A 32 -2.56 29.50 1.23
C ALA A 32 -2.54 28.60 2.48
N VAL A 33 -3.41 27.59 2.52
CA VAL A 33 -3.45 26.62 3.63
C VAL A 33 -2.23 25.70 3.58
N ALA A 34 -1.80 25.24 2.40
CA ALA A 34 -0.59 24.44 2.22
C ALA A 34 0.67 25.21 2.65
N ALA A 35 0.79 26.50 2.32
CA ALA A 35 1.90 27.34 2.75
C ALA A 35 2.01 27.40 4.29
N GLN A 36 0.89 27.43 5.00
CA GLN A 36 0.87 27.36 6.47
C GLN A 36 1.33 25.99 7.01
N GLN A 37 1.30 24.94 6.20
CA GLN A 37 1.89 23.63 6.51
C GLN A 37 3.41 23.56 6.23
N GLY A 38 4.01 24.65 5.76
CA GLY A 38 5.46 24.80 5.59
C GLY A 38 6.00 24.40 4.22
N PHE A 39 5.14 24.18 3.22
CA PHE A 39 5.57 23.78 1.88
C PHE A 39 6.47 24.85 1.21
N PRO A 40 7.58 24.44 0.57
CA PRO A 40 8.42 25.37 -0.20
C PRO A 40 7.72 25.81 -1.48
N ALA A 41 8.14 26.94 -2.05
CA ALA A 41 7.53 27.53 -3.25
C ALA A 41 7.36 26.53 -4.42
N THR A 42 8.38 25.73 -4.71
CA THR A 42 8.34 24.73 -5.79
C THR A 42 7.31 23.61 -5.56
N ALA A 43 7.03 23.26 -4.30
CA ALA A 43 6.00 22.29 -3.97
C ALA A 43 4.60 22.93 -4.00
N LEU A 44 4.50 24.22 -3.65
CA LEU A 44 3.26 24.99 -3.80
C LEU A 44 2.87 25.15 -5.26
N GLU A 45 3.81 25.40 -6.18
CA GLU A 45 3.55 25.43 -7.63
C GLU A 45 2.95 24.11 -8.15
N ARG A 46 3.40 22.97 -7.63
CA ARG A 46 2.83 21.66 -7.98
C ARG A 46 1.42 21.49 -7.41
N LEU A 47 1.23 21.84 -6.13
CA LEU A 47 -0.10 21.78 -5.50
C LEU A 47 -1.09 22.73 -6.17
N GLU A 48 -0.64 23.90 -6.61
CA GLU A 48 -1.39 24.88 -7.39
C GLU A 48 -1.92 24.23 -8.67
N LEU A 49 -1.03 23.68 -9.49
CA LEU A 49 -1.39 23.00 -10.73
C LEU A 49 -2.36 21.83 -10.48
N LEU A 50 -2.05 20.94 -9.53
CA LEU A 50 -2.90 19.78 -9.22
C LEU A 50 -4.30 20.20 -8.76
N THR A 51 -4.40 21.24 -7.93
CA THR A 51 -5.68 21.74 -7.41
C THR A 51 -6.50 22.39 -8.53
N GLU A 52 -5.86 23.21 -9.35
CA GLU A 52 -6.47 23.87 -10.50
C GLU A 52 -7.07 22.85 -11.47
N GLU A 53 -6.27 21.88 -11.90
CA GLU A 53 -6.71 20.83 -12.82
C GLU A 53 -7.84 19.97 -12.23
N ALA A 54 -7.79 19.64 -10.94
CA ALA A 54 -8.86 18.88 -10.29
C ALA A 54 -10.17 19.67 -10.22
N CYS A 55 -10.10 20.97 -9.93
CA CYS A 55 -11.28 21.83 -9.89
C CYS A 55 -11.85 22.07 -11.29
N LEU A 56 -11.00 22.38 -12.29
CA LEU A 56 -11.41 22.54 -13.68
C LEU A 56 -12.08 21.28 -14.21
N PHE A 57 -11.49 20.11 -13.94
CA PHE A 57 -12.06 18.84 -14.35
C PHE A 57 -13.50 18.67 -13.86
N VAL A 58 -13.76 19.03 -12.61
CA VAL A 58 -15.12 18.97 -12.03
C VAL A 58 -16.05 20.02 -12.63
N VAL A 59 -15.58 21.24 -12.87
CA VAL A 59 -16.37 22.30 -13.50
C VAL A 59 -16.79 21.93 -14.92
N GLU A 60 -15.84 21.41 -15.72
CA GLU A 60 -16.03 21.17 -17.15
C GLU A 60 -16.79 19.86 -17.43
N HIS A 61 -16.62 18.85 -16.58
CA HIS A 61 -17.12 17.50 -16.86
C HIS A 61 -18.09 16.99 -15.80
N GLY A 62 -18.21 17.69 -14.67
CA GLY A 62 -19.07 17.27 -13.58
C GLY A 62 -20.55 17.56 -13.78
N PHE A 63 -20.94 18.54 -14.59
CA PHE A 63 -22.33 19.00 -14.62
C PHE A 63 -22.81 19.20 -16.06
N GLU A 64 -24.11 19.01 -16.28
CA GLU A 64 -24.72 19.26 -17.59
C GLU A 64 -24.67 20.77 -17.93
N PRO A 65 -24.66 21.16 -19.22
CA PRO A 65 -24.71 22.56 -19.61
C PRO A 65 -25.92 23.29 -19.02
N GLY A 66 -25.66 24.33 -18.22
CA GLY A 66 -26.71 25.11 -17.54
C GLY A 66 -27.20 24.54 -16.20
N GLU A 67 -26.69 23.37 -15.78
CA GLU A 67 -26.90 22.85 -14.44
C GLU A 67 -26.13 23.67 -13.41
N ASP A 68 -26.80 24.06 -12.32
CA ASP A 68 -26.19 24.89 -11.28
C ASP A 68 -25.46 24.04 -10.23
N GLY A 69 -24.28 23.53 -10.62
CA GLY A 69 -23.44 22.63 -9.83
C GLY A 69 -22.57 23.30 -8.76
N SER A 70 -22.02 22.49 -7.86
CA SER A 70 -21.01 22.92 -6.88
C SER A 70 -20.10 21.76 -6.49
N PHE A 71 -18.89 22.10 -6.08
CA PHE A 71 -17.93 21.15 -5.54
C PHE A 71 -17.37 21.64 -4.20
N ASP A 72 -16.94 20.69 -3.36
CA ASP A 72 -16.25 20.94 -2.12
C ASP A 72 -14.75 20.69 -2.31
N LEU A 73 -13.95 21.74 -2.12
CA LEU A 73 -12.51 21.63 -1.96
C LEU A 73 -12.21 21.39 -0.47
N ILE A 74 -11.65 20.23 -0.17
CA ILE A 74 -11.40 19.73 1.18
C ILE A 74 -9.89 19.58 1.36
N LEU A 75 -9.37 20.21 2.41
CA LEU A 75 -7.95 20.18 2.76
C LEU A 75 -7.81 19.40 4.06
N ASP A 76 -7.17 18.24 3.99
CA ASP A 76 -6.98 17.35 5.12
C ASP A 76 -5.50 17.29 5.51
N ARG A 77 -5.24 17.16 6.80
CA ARG A 77 -3.93 16.73 7.29
C ARG A 77 -4.03 15.28 7.70
N ARG A 78 -3.29 14.43 6.99
CA ARG A 78 -3.06 13.04 7.38
C ARG A 78 -1.63 12.94 7.91
N PRO A 79 -1.29 11.94 8.73
CA PRO A 79 0.07 11.82 9.25
C PRO A 79 1.11 11.80 8.13
N GLY A 80 2.04 12.76 8.13
CA GLY A 80 3.09 12.94 7.14
C GLY A 80 2.63 13.51 5.80
N LYS A 81 1.34 13.82 5.63
CA LYS A 81 0.75 14.19 4.33
C LYS A 81 -0.23 15.35 4.44
N PHE A 82 -0.16 16.23 3.45
CA PHE A 82 -1.22 17.17 3.16
C PHE A 82 -2.05 16.60 2.01
N VAL A 83 -3.36 16.52 2.20
CA VAL A 83 -4.28 15.97 1.20
C VAL A 83 -5.20 17.07 0.71
N VAL A 84 -5.26 17.23 -0.60
CA VAL A 84 -6.23 18.07 -1.27
C VAL A 84 -7.24 17.14 -1.93
N ALA A 85 -8.52 17.40 -1.72
CA ALA A 85 -9.58 16.63 -2.32
C ALA A 85 -10.67 17.53 -2.88
N VAL A 86 -11.19 17.13 -4.03
CA VAL A 86 -12.32 17.76 -4.69
C VAL A 86 -13.46 16.76 -4.70
N GLU A 87 -14.53 17.07 -3.97
CA GLU A 87 -15.76 16.27 -3.89
C GLU A 87 -16.90 16.96 -4.64
N ASP A 88 -17.64 16.21 -5.45
CA ASP A 88 -18.83 16.72 -6.11
C ASP A 88 -19.91 15.65 -6.28
N LYS A 89 -21.13 16.11 -6.53
CA LYS A 89 -22.32 15.28 -6.79
C LYS A 89 -22.82 15.44 -8.23
N GLY A 90 -21.89 15.72 -9.13
CA GLY A 90 -22.16 15.84 -10.55
C GLY A 90 -22.45 14.50 -11.21
N LEU A 91 -22.51 14.53 -12.53
CA LEU A 91 -22.59 13.37 -13.41
C LEU A 91 -21.58 12.29 -12.98
N PRO A 92 -22.00 11.02 -12.90
CA PRO A 92 -21.07 9.92 -12.76
C PRO A 92 -20.08 9.94 -13.93
N ILE A 93 -18.85 10.39 -13.69
CA ILE A 93 -17.78 10.30 -14.68
C ILE A 93 -17.14 8.93 -14.54
N ASP A 94 -17.11 8.26 -15.68
CA ASP A 94 -16.22 7.14 -15.88
C ASP A 94 -14.80 7.72 -16.03
N PHE A 95 -13.93 7.59 -15.00
CA PHE A 95 -12.52 8.03 -15.07
C PHE A 95 -11.61 7.15 -15.95
N SER A 96 -11.96 5.88 -16.13
CA SER A 96 -12.76 5.51 -17.29
C SER A 96 -12.35 5.92 -18.72
N LYS A 97 -13.36 6.33 -19.46
CA LYS A 97 -13.25 7.15 -20.67
C LYS A 97 -13.40 8.60 -20.27
N PRO A 98 -12.33 9.28 -19.82
CA PRO A 98 -12.44 10.69 -19.57
C PRO A 98 -12.84 11.39 -20.87
N PRO A 99 -13.67 12.44 -20.82
CA PRO A 99 -13.98 13.25 -22.00
C PRO A 99 -12.69 13.60 -22.73
N GLU A 100 -12.63 13.49 -24.06
CA GLU A 100 -11.36 13.68 -24.81
C GLU A 100 -10.69 15.03 -24.48
N GLU A 101 -11.51 16.05 -24.23
CA GLU A 101 -11.10 17.41 -23.85
C GLU A 101 -10.44 17.48 -22.45
N SER A 102 -10.70 16.52 -21.57
CA SER A 102 -10.17 16.44 -20.20
C SER A 102 -8.86 15.65 -20.06
N THR A 103 -8.39 15.04 -21.15
CA THR A 103 -7.25 14.10 -21.13
C THR A 103 -5.95 14.75 -20.68
N LEU A 104 -5.74 16.02 -21.02
CA LEU A 104 -4.54 16.75 -20.61
C LEU A 104 -4.52 17.01 -19.10
N GLY A 105 -5.61 17.54 -18.53
CA GLY A 105 -5.71 17.86 -17.10
C GLY A 105 -5.58 16.62 -16.21
N LEU A 106 -6.21 15.51 -16.59
CA LEU A 106 -6.01 14.22 -15.91
C LEU A 106 -4.59 13.68 -16.02
N SER A 107 -3.93 13.88 -17.17
CA SER A 107 -2.54 13.47 -17.36
C SER A 107 -1.59 14.30 -16.49
N LEU A 108 -1.82 15.61 -16.38
CA LEU A 108 -1.09 16.50 -15.48
C LEU A 108 -1.29 16.09 -14.03
N MET A 109 -2.54 15.91 -13.59
CA MET A 109 -2.84 15.45 -12.24
C MET A 109 -2.10 14.16 -11.87
N ARG A 110 -2.14 13.17 -12.77
CA ARG A 110 -1.52 11.85 -12.55
C ARG A 110 0.01 11.85 -12.66
N GLY A 111 0.60 12.80 -13.39
CA GLY A 111 2.04 12.90 -13.57
C GLY A 111 2.73 13.70 -12.47
N PHE A 112 2.04 14.67 -11.88
CA PHE A 112 2.61 15.56 -10.86
C PHE A 112 2.27 15.17 -9.41
N ALA A 113 1.24 14.35 -9.20
CA ALA A 113 0.87 13.89 -7.86
C ALA A 113 1.81 12.78 -7.35
N GLU A 114 2.29 12.90 -6.10
CA GLU A 114 3.01 11.82 -5.42
C GLU A 114 2.11 10.60 -5.20
N GLU A 115 0.89 10.86 -4.71
CA GLU A 115 -0.18 9.89 -4.65
C GLU A 115 -1.48 10.54 -5.13
N ILE A 116 -2.25 9.81 -5.94
CA ILE A 116 -3.58 10.23 -6.39
C ILE A 116 -4.54 9.05 -6.24
N SER A 117 -5.73 9.35 -5.73
CA SER A 117 -6.82 8.39 -5.55
C SER A 117 -8.10 8.94 -6.19
N PHE A 118 -8.79 8.06 -6.91
CA PHE A 118 -10.10 8.35 -7.49
C PHE A 118 -11.12 7.48 -6.78
N LEU A 119 -12.09 8.10 -6.12
CA LEU A 119 -13.01 7.42 -5.22
C LEU A 119 -14.45 7.64 -5.70
N ASN A 120 -15.17 6.54 -5.92
CA ASN A 120 -16.63 6.56 -6.07
C ASN A 120 -17.26 6.43 -4.68
N LEU A 121 -17.95 7.49 -4.22
CA LEU A 121 -18.59 7.55 -2.91
C LEU A 121 -20.09 7.16 -2.96
N GLY A 122 -20.55 6.59 -4.08
CA GLY A 122 -21.95 6.22 -4.29
C GLY A 122 -22.87 7.44 -4.23
N LYS A 123 -23.88 7.42 -3.33
CA LYS A 123 -24.82 8.54 -3.17
C LYS A 123 -24.18 9.84 -2.67
N ALA A 124 -22.98 9.77 -2.09
CA ALA A 124 -22.24 10.95 -1.67
C ALA A 124 -21.51 11.64 -2.84
N GLY A 125 -21.53 11.04 -4.03
CA GLY A 125 -20.89 11.58 -5.23
C GLY A 125 -19.54 10.94 -5.48
N ARG A 126 -18.57 11.73 -5.88
CA ARG A 126 -17.21 11.29 -6.22
C ARG A 126 -16.16 12.17 -5.54
N ARG A 127 -14.95 11.64 -5.41
CA ARG A 127 -13.80 12.35 -4.83
C ARG A 127 -12.56 12.10 -5.66
N ILE A 128 -11.93 13.18 -6.09
CA ILE A 128 -10.54 13.18 -6.59
C ILE A 128 -9.69 13.66 -5.43
N GLU A 129 -8.74 12.87 -4.97
CA GLU A 129 -7.80 13.33 -3.95
C GLU A 129 -6.36 13.06 -4.35
N PHE A 130 -5.48 13.99 -4.02
CA PHE A 130 -4.04 13.79 -4.12
C PHE A 130 -3.38 14.15 -2.81
N ALA A 131 -2.32 13.42 -2.48
CA ALA A 131 -1.54 13.62 -1.27
C ALA A 131 -0.13 14.09 -1.65
N ALA A 132 0.31 15.16 -0.99
CA ALA A 132 1.68 15.61 -1.03
C ALA A 132 2.32 15.36 0.35
N SER A 133 3.54 14.84 0.34
CA SER A 133 4.27 14.63 1.58
C SER A 133 4.57 15.96 2.25
N LEU A 134 4.33 16.04 3.57
CA LEU A 134 4.69 17.23 4.33
C LEU A 134 6.21 17.43 4.30
N PRO A 135 6.66 18.70 4.26
CA PRO A 135 8.07 19.03 4.40
C PRO A 135 8.62 18.41 5.68
N ALA A 136 9.73 17.70 5.54
CA ALA A 136 10.41 17.06 6.64
C ALA A 136 11.92 17.21 6.41
N ARG A 137 12.68 17.41 7.50
CA ARG A 137 14.12 17.52 7.38
C ARG A 137 14.72 16.13 7.11
N PRO A 138 15.57 16.00 6.09
CA PRO A 138 16.26 14.74 5.84
C PRO A 138 17.30 14.49 6.96
N VAL A 139 17.66 13.23 7.20
CA VAL A 139 18.54 12.83 8.31
C VAL A 139 19.91 13.52 8.27
N GLU A 140 20.39 13.87 7.08
CA GLU A 140 21.63 14.57 6.78
C GLU A 140 21.76 15.87 7.59
N ASP A 141 20.66 16.61 7.74
CA ASP A 141 20.61 17.87 8.47
C ASP A 141 20.89 17.67 9.97
N TYR A 142 20.76 16.44 10.45
CA TYR A 142 21.03 16.05 11.82
C TYR A 142 22.42 15.41 12.00
N LEU A 143 23.18 15.15 10.92
CA LEU A 143 24.49 14.48 11.00
C LEU A 143 25.63 15.48 11.21
N THR A 144 26.50 15.18 12.17
CA THR A 144 27.80 15.87 12.35
C THR A 144 28.79 15.51 11.23
N ALA A 145 29.82 16.35 11.04
CA ALA A 145 30.86 16.09 10.03
C ALA A 145 31.61 14.77 10.24
N ALA A 146 31.80 14.37 11.50
CA ALA A 146 32.42 13.09 11.86
C ALA A 146 31.51 11.89 11.49
N GLU A 147 30.20 12.01 11.72
CA GLU A 147 29.23 10.97 11.34
C GLU A 147 29.11 10.79 9.82
N ARG A 148 29.28 11.87 9.05
CA ARG A 148 29.30 11.82 7.57
C ARG A 148 30.57 11.17 7.01
N ALA A 149 31.69 11.23 7.74
CA ALA A 149 32.99 10.73 7.32
C ALA A 149 33.31 9.31 7.83
N ALA A 150 32.39 8.68 8.58
CA ALA A 150 32.64 7.38 9.20
C ALA A 150 32.82 6.27 8.14
N PRO A 151 33.88 5.45 8.22
CA PRO A 151 34.15 4.39 7.25
C PRO A 151 33.08 3.27 7.29
N THR A 152 32.81 2.68 6.12
CA THR A 152 31.78 1.64 5.89
C THR A 152 32.25 0.21 6.15
N ALA A 153 33.44 0.01 6.73
CA ALA A 153 33.95 -1.30 7.08
C ALA A 153 33.05 -1.96 8.14
N ASP A 154 32.83 -3.28 8.03
CA ASP A 154 32.02 -3.99 9.02
C ASP A 154 32.74 -3.92 10.38
N PRO A 155 32.11 -3.28 11.39
CA PRO A 155 32.71 -3.12 12.71
C PRO A 155 32.81 -4.47 13.43
N PRO A 156 33.72 -4.62 14.42
CA PRO A 156 33.79 -5.82 15.23
C PRO A 156 32.43 -6.09 15.92
N LEU A 157 32.13 -7.38 16.13
CA LEU A 157 30.91 -7.78 16.82
C LEU A 157 30.95 -7.25 18.26
N ALA A 158 29.84 -6.64 18.67
CA ALA A 158 29.60 -6.22 20.04
C ALA A 158 29.33 -7.44 20.94
N SER A 159 29.45 -7.28 22.26
CA SER A 159 29.28 -8.36 23.24
C SER A 159 28.25 -8.06 24.33
N ASP A 160 27.86 -6.80 24.45
CA ASP A 160 26.78 -6.36 25.32
C ASP A 160 25.41 -6.82 24.79
N VAL A 161 24.42 -6.91 25.68
CA VAL A 161 23.08 -7.41 25.38
C VAL A 161 22.10 -6.25 25.35
N PRO A 162 21.60 -5.85 24.16
CA PRO A 162 20.69 -4.72 24.05
C PRO A 162 19.35 -4.97 24.75
N LYS A 163 18.81 -3.92 25.36
CA LYS A 163 17.49 -3.92 26.02
C LYS A 163 16.42 -3.48 25.04
N LEU A 164 15.29 -4.18 25.04
CA LEU A 164 14.15 -3.83 24.19
C LEU A 164 13.18 -2.90 24.92
N ARG A 165 12.71 -1.87 24.22
CA ARG A 165 11.60 -1.01 24.65
C ARG A 165 10.79 -0.52 23.46
N LEU A 166 9.58 -0.03 23.73
CA LEU A 166 8.83 0.72 22.72
C LEU A 166 9.59 1.99 22.34
N MET A 167 9.54 2.30 21.05
CA MET A 167 10.07 3.53 20.50
C MET A 167 9.17 4.70 20.87
N THR A 168 9.78 5.87 21.07
CA THR A 168 9.11 7.14 21.27
C THR A 168 9.47 8.11 20.14
N GLU A 169 8.74 9.21 20.01
CA GLU A 169 9.03 10.24 19.00
C GLU A 169 10.46 10.79 19.09
N ALA A 170 11.03 10.86 20.30
CA ALA A 170 12.38 11.35 20.54
C ALA A 170 13.48 10.44 19.93
N ASP A 171 13.16 9.17 19.67
CA ASP A 171 14.10 8.18 19.13
C ASP A 171 14.25 8.29 17.60
N ALA A 172 13.41 9.08 16.91
CA ALA A 172 13.29 9.10 15.46
C ALA A 172 14.62 9.41 14.73
N VAL A 173 15.40 10.36 15.24
CA VAL A 173 16.71 10.71 14.67
C VAL A 173 17.71 9.57 14.84
N ALA A 174 17.74 8.95 16.03
CA ALA A 174 18.65 7.84 16.31
C ALA A 174 18.32 6.59 15.47
N LEU A 175 17.03 6.36 15.18
CA LEU A 175 16.60 5.32 14.26
C LEU A 175 17.11 5.56 12.83
N ALA A 176 16.89 6.77 12.29
CA ALA A 176 17.33 7.11 10.94
C ALA A 176 18.85 6.92 10.79
N ARG A 177 19.62 7.30 11.82
CA ARG A 177 21.08 7.04 11.89
C ARG A 177 21.41 5.54 11.93
N CYS A 178 20.70 4.75 12.73
CA CYS A 178 20.89 3.29 12.78
C CYS A 178 20.66 2.63 11.41
N ILE A 179 19.64 3.06 10.68
CA ILE A 179 19.34 2.54 9.35
C ILE A 179 20.40 2.98 8.34
N TYR A 180 20.81 4.25 8.37
CA TYR A 180 21.90 4.72 7.54
C TYR A 180 23.19 3.91 7.75
N ARG A 181 23.54 3.58 9.00
CA ARG A 181 24.70 2.70 9.28
C ARG A 181 24.54 1.29 8.69
N ALA A 182 23.33 0.75 8.69
CA ALA A 182 23.07 -0.60 8.17
C ALA A 182 23.00 -0.66 6.64
N TYR A 183 22.37 0.35 6.00
CA TYR A 183 21.92 0.30 4.61
C TYR A 183 22.25 1.55 3.78
N GLY A 184 22.95 2.56 4.32
CA GLY A 184 23.17 3.84 3.62
C GLY A 184 21.85 4.54 3.30
N TYR A 185 21.70 5.10 2.09
CA TYR A 185 20.43 5.67 1.57
C TYR A 185 19.73 4.71 0.60
N THR A 186 19.72 3.41 0.91
CA THR A 186 19.12 2.39 0.03
C THR A 186 17.99 1.60 0.67
N TYR A 187 17.43 2.15 1.73
CA TYR A 187 16.26 1.62 2.41
C TYR A 187 15.04 2.50 2.11
N VAL A 188 13.84 2.11 2.57
CA VAL A 188 12.61 2.88 2.28
C VAL A 188 12.73 4.35 2.71
N ASP A 189 12.42 5.26 1.78
CA ASP A 189 12.77 6.69 1.87
C ASP A 189 12.26 7.38 3.15
N PHE A 190 11.00 7.13 3.53
CA PHE A 190 10.36 7.87 4.62
C PHE A 190 11.08 7.68 5.97
N ILE A 191 11.89 6.63 6.13
CA ILE A 191 12.61 6.34 7.37
C ILE A 191 13.78 7.30 7.62
N TYR A 192 14.23 8.02 6.58
CA TYR A 192 15.26 9.05 6.68
C TYR A 192 14.69 10.43 7.02
N TYR A 193 13.39 10.51 7.33
CA TYR A 193 12.72 11.73 7.75
C TYR A 193 12.20 11.57 9.19
N PRO A 194 13.00 11.94 10.21
CA PRO A 194 12.63 11.76 11.62
C PRO A 194 11.28 12.39 11.99
N ASP A 195 10.95 13.55 11.40
CA ASP A 195 9.67 14.23 11.64
C ASP A 195 8.48 13.37 11.16
N ARG A 196 8.63 12.63 10.06
CA ARG A 196 7.59 11.70 9.57
C ARG A 196 7.45 10.49 10.49
N ILE A 197 8.56 9.92 10.97
CA ILE A 197 8.52 8.80 11.94
C ILE A 197 7.80 9.23 13.21
N ALA A 198 8.14 10.40 13.76
CA ALA A 198 7.49 10.95 14.95
C ALA A 198 5.98 11.11 14.74
N GLU A 199 5.54 11.62 13.59
CA GLU A 199 4.13 11.77 13.28
C GLU A 199 3.41 10.42 13.10
N MET A 200 4.06 9.42 12.49
CA MET A 200 3.52 8.07 12.36
C MET A 200 3.37 7.37 13.72
N LEU A 201 4.31 7.57 14.64
CA LEU A 201 4.22 7.07 16.03
C LEU A 201 3.06 7.74 16.77
N ARG A 202 2.98 9.08 16.69
CA ARG A 202 1.94 9.88 17.36
C ARG A 202 0.53 9.54 16.90
N SER A 203 0.37 9.33 15.60
CA SER A 203 -0.92 8.98 14.97
C SER A 203 -1.30 7.51 15.10
N GLY A 204 -0.39 6.66 15.57
CA GLY A 204 -0.61 5.22 15.68
C GLY A 204 -0.53 4.47 14.34
N LEU A 205 -0.16 5.13 13.24
CA LEU A 205 0.11 4.47 11.97
C LEU A 205 1.37 3.60 12.01
N MET A 206 2.27 3.91 12.93
CA MET A 206 3.44 3.11 13.25
C MET A 206 3.46 2.79 14.74
N MET A 207 3.85 1.57 15.04
CA MET A 207 4.24 1.14 16.36
C MET A 207 5.56 0.40 16.23
N SER A 208 6.56 0.75 17.02
CA SER A 208 7.86 0.11 16.90
C SER A 208 8.51 -0.15 18.25
N CYS A 209 9.40 -1.13 18.25
CA CYS A 209 10.37 -1.31 19.32
C CYS A 209 11.76 -1.00 18.81
N ILE A 210 12.63 -0.63 19.75
CA ILE A 210 14.05 -0.49 19.53
C ILE A 210 14.82 -1.45 20.44
N ALA A 211 16.03 -1.81 20.00
CA ALA A 211 17.04 -2.43 20.83
C ALA A 211 18.11 -1.38 21.15
N GLU A 212 18.26 -1.08 22.44
CA GLU A 212 19.16 -0.07 22.97
C GLU A 212 20.34 -0.73 23.68
N ASN A 213 21.57 -0.35 23.32
CA ASN A 213 22.78 -0.90 23.95
C ASN A 213 23.16 -0.17 25.25
N ASP A 214 24.23 -0.60 25.92
CA ASP A 214 24.68 0.00 27.19
C ASP A 214 25.17 1.46 27.05
N ALA A 215 25.46 1.90 25.82
CA ALA A 215 25.80 3.29 25.50
C ALA A 215 24.56 4.12 25.09
N SER A 216 23.36 3.58 25.25
CA SER A 216 22.09 4.19 24.82
C SER A 216 22.01 4.48 23.32
N GLU A 217 22.74 3.71 22.50
CA GLU A 217 22.59 3.72 21.05
C GLU A 217 21.49 2.76 20.62
N ILE A 218 20.73 3.17 19.60
CA ILE A 218 19.82 2.27 18.90
C ILE A 218 20.61 1.37 17.97
N VAL A 219 20.54 0.06 18.22
CA VAL A 219 21.26 -0.99 17.50
C VAL A 219 20.34 -2.03 16.86
N GLY A 220 19.03 -1.86 17.04
CA GLY A 220 18.01 -2.64 16.36
C GLY A 220 16.68 -1.89 16.39
N HIS A 221 15.84 -2.15 15.40
CA HIS A 221 14.49 -1.63 15.35
C HIS A 221 13.57 -2.57 14.57
N LEU A 222 12.32 -2.65 15.00
CA LEU A 222 11.25 -3.31 14.26
C LEU A 222 9.96 -2.51 14.38
N ALA A 223 9.31 -2.23 13.26
CA ALA A 223 8.01 -1.56 13.23
C ALA A 223 6.90 -2.45 12.71
N LEU A 224 5.70 -2.15 13.22
CA LEU A 224 4.41 -2.54 12.70
C LEU A 224 3.74 -1.30 12.10
N LEU A 225 3.31 -1.40 10.84
CA LEU A 225 2.56 -0.36 10.14
C LEU A 225 1.10 -0.77 10.05
N ARG A 226 0.17 0.17 10.26
CA ARG A 226 -1.25 -0.08 10.05
C ARG A 226 -1.97 1.19 9.65
N GLY A 227 -2.96 1.06 8.78
CA GLY A 227 -3.90 2.12 8.48
C GLY A 227 -4.86 2.38 9.65
N PRO A 228 -5.59 3.51 9.60
CA PRO A 228 -6.70 3.75 10.50
C PRO A 228 -7.71 2.59 10.44
N GLU A 229 -8.23 2.17 11.58
CA GLU A 229 -9.27 1.12 11.71
C GLU A 229 -8.88 -0.31 11.27
N GLN A 230 -7.70 -0.51 10.64
CA GLN A 230 -7.24 -1.86 10.29
C GLN A 230 -7.04 -2.71 11.54
N VAL A 231 -7.54 -3.95 11.52
CA VAL A 231 -7.46 -4.89 12.66
C VAL A 231 -6.24 -5.82 12.60
N ILE A 232 -5.41 -5.65 11.57
CA ILE A 232 -4.10 -6.29 11.43
C ILE A 232 -3.04 -5.21 11.21
N ALA A 233 -1.76 -5.59 11.28
CA ALA A 233 -0.65 -4.71 10.95
C ALA A 233 0.38 -5.38 10.03
N GLU A 234 1.00 -4.60 9.16
CA GLU A 234 2.17 -5.01 8.40
C GLU A 234 3.39 -5.00 9.30
N SER A 235 4.17 -6.08 9.28
CA SER A 235 5.50 -6.08 9.86
C SER A 235 6.53 -6.10 8.72
N GLY A 236 6.89 -4.91 8.26
CA GLY A 236 7.72 -4.68 7.06
C GLY A 236 9.05 -3.95 7.31
N ILE A 237 9.24 -3.32 8.48
CA ILE A 237 10.43 -2.49 8.74
C ILE A 237 11.25 -3.12 9.85
N ALA A 238 12.44 -3.60 9.52
CA ALA A 238 13.33 -4.20 10.50
C ALA A 238 14.81 -3.94 10.16
N VAL A 239 15.58 -3.57 11.18
CA VAL A 239 17.02 -3.37 11.07
C VAL A 239 17.72 -3.93 12.31
N VAL A 240 18.90 -4.50 12.08
CA VAL A 240 19.85 -4.86 13.12
C VAL A 240 21.19 -4.27 12.71
N ASP A 241 21.79 -3.47 13.59
CA ASP A 241 23.10 -2.89 13.39
C ASP A 241 24.12 -4.04 13.16
N PRO A 242 25.01 -3.94 12.15
CA PRO A 242 25.99 -4.98 11.84
C PRO A 242 26.79 -5.48 13.05
N ARG A 243 27.09 -4.61 14.02
CA ARG A 243 27.81 -4.96 15.28
C ARG A 243 27.08 -6.02 16.10
N TYR A 244 25.76 -6.08 16.00
CA TYR A 244 24.90 -6.94 16.84
C TYR A 244 24.31 -8.11 16.07
N ARG A 245 24.84 -8.43 14.88
CA ARG A 245 24.50 -9.67 14.18
C ARG A 245 24.86 -10.88 15.06
N GLY A 246 24.10 -11.96 14.97
CA GLY A 246 24.27 -13.15 15.82
C GLY A 246 23.59 -13.09 17.20
N HIS A 247 23.13 -11.92 17.65
CA HIS A 247 22.46 -11.75 18.96
C HIS A 247 20.96 -12.10 18.95
N ALA A 248 20.46 -12.69 17.86
CA ALA A 248 19.05 -13.01 17.65
C ALA A 248 18.07 -11.82 17.80
N LEU A 249 18.54 -10.56 17.71
CA LEU A 249 17.74 -9.36 17.94
C LEU A 249 16.46 -9.29 17.11
N PHE A 250 16.50 -9.69 15.83
CA PHE A 250 15.31 -9.73 14.99
C PHE A 250 14.20 -10.62 15.59
N LYS A 251 14.56 -11.82 16.04
CA LYS A 251 13.62 -12.76 16.68
C LYS A 251 13.06 -12.16 17.97
N THR A 252 13.92 -11.61 18.83
CA THR A 252 13.51 -11.05 20.12
C THR A 252 12.59 -9.82 19.94
N MET A 253 12.94 -8.90 19.03
CA MET A 253 12.10 -7.74 18.69
C MET A 253 10.75 -8.16 18.10
N LYS A 254 10.74 -9.15 17.22
CA LYS A 254 9.49 -9.63 16.62
C LYS A 254 8.56 -10.27 17.65
N LEU A 255 9.09 -11.05 18.60
CA LEU A 255 8.31 -11.59 19.73
C LEU A 255 7.77 -10.47 20.63
N PHE A 256 8.59 -9.46 20.93
CA PHE A 256 8.17 -8.29 21.70
C PHE A 256 6.99 -7.56 21.01
N MET A 257 7.09 -7.34 19.70
CA MET A 257 6.06 -6.64 18.94
C MET A 257 4.79 -7.48 18.72
N VAL A 258 4.89 -8.81 18.66
CA VAL A 258 3.73 -9.70 18.68
C VAL A 258 2.93 -9.54 19.98
N GLU A 259 3.62 -9.46 21.12
CA GLU A 259 2.95 -9.28 22.41
C GLU A 259 2.33 -7.88 22.54
N GLU A 260 3.00 -6.85 22.03
CA GLU A 260 2.42 -5.51 21.97
C GLU A 260 1.19 -5.46 21.05
N ALA A 261 1.25 -6.11 19.89
CA ALA A 261 0.13 -6.22 18.97
C ALA A 261 -1.07 -6.93 19.63
N ARG A 262 -0.81 -8.02 20.37
CA ARG A 262 -1.81 -8.72 21.18
C ARG A 262 -2.46 -7.81 22.22
N ARG A 263 -1.66 -7.07 22.99
CA ARG A 263 -2.16 -6.13 24.00
C ARG A 263 -3.06 -5.03 23.41
N ARG A 264 -2.86 -4.68 22.14
CA ARG A 264 -3.66 -3.69 21.41
C ARG A 264 -4.82 -4.29 20.61
N GLY A 265 -5.11 -5.58 20.78
CA GLY A 265 -6.25 -6.25 20.18
C GLY A 265 -6.13 -6.48 18.67
N LEU A 266 -4.90 -6.52 18.12
CA LEU A 266 -4.70 -6.90 16.72
C LEU A 266 -5.00 -8.39 16.52
N LEU A 267 -5.65 -8.73 15.41
CA LEU A 267 -6.01 -10.11 15.07
C LEU A 267 -4.83 -10.88 14.47
N GLY A 268 -3.93 -10.18 13.77
CA GLY A 268 -2.75 -10.79 13.17
C GLY A 268 -1.75 -9.77 12.60
N LEU A 269 -0.62 -10.29 12.15
CA LEU A 269 0.39 -9.54 11.41
C LEU A 269 0.53 -10.14 10.02
N TYR A 270 0.61 -9.29 8.99
CA TYR A 270 1.07 -9.74 7.68
C TYR A 270 2.49 -9.23 7.43
N SER A 271 3.27 -9.96 6.65
CA SER A 271 4.65 -9.61 6.32
C SER A 271 4.98 -9.98 4.88
N GLU A 272 5.84 -9.18 4.26
CA GLU A 272 6.33 -9.42 2.91
C GLU A 272 7.81 -9.81 3.00
N ALA A 273 8.14 -11.05 2.61
CA ALA A 273 9.49 -11.58 2.73
C ALA A 273 10.19 -11.65 1.37
N MET A 274 11.37 -11.05 1.27
CA MET A 274 12.24 -11.15 0.09
C MET A 274 12.46 -12.61 -0.34
N THR A 275 12.43 -12.84 -1.66
CA THR A 275 12.72 -14.15 -2.25
C THR A 275 14.13 -14.23 -2.85
N LEU A 276 14.98 -13.24 -2.60
CA LEU A 276 16.40 -13.28 -2.98
C LEU A 276 17.25 -14.04 -1.95
N HIS A 277 16.73 -14.24 -0.73
CA HIS A 277 17.44 -14.90 0.36
C HIS A 277 16.46 -15.58 1.34
N PRO A 278 16.90 -16.62 2.08
CA PRO A 278 16.01 -17.39 2.95
C PRO A 278 15.73 -16.74 4.33
N PHE A 279 16.44 -15.67 4.71
CA PHE A 279 16.50 -15.22 6.11
C PHE A 279 15.16 -14.76 6.69
N THR A 280 14.47 -13.84 6.02
CA THR A 280 13.18 -13.30 6.47
C THR A 280 12.09 -14.35 6.44
N GLN A 281 12.11 -15.26 5.45
CA GLN A 281 11.21 -16.40 5.34
C GLN A 281 11.36 -17.36 6.54
N LYS A 282 12.59 -17.81 6.81
CA LYS A 282 12.89 -18.66 7.98
C LYS A 282 12.48 -17.99 9.29
N GLY A 283 12.68 -16.67 9.40
CA GLY A 283 12.27 -15.88 10.54
C GLY A 283 10.75 -15.93 10.78
N ASN A 284 9.95 -15.70 9.74
CA ASN A 284 8.49 -15.77 9.81
C ASN A 284 7.99 -17.19 10.17
N ILE A 285 8.53 -18.22 9.53
CA ILE A 285 8.16 -19.63 9.80
C ILE A 285 8.49 -20.02 11.25
N ALA A 286 9.67 -19.65 11.74
CA ALA A 286 10.09 -19.95 13.11
C ALA A 286 9.20 -19.31 14.18
N LEU A 287 8.43 -18.28 13.82
CA LEU A 287 7.47 -17.63 14.68
C LEU A 287 6.07 -18.24 14.59
N GLY A 288 5.83 -19.17 13.66
CA GLY A 288 4.52 -19.76 13.40
C GLY A 288 3.67 -18.95 12.41
N ALA A 289 4.29 -18.09 11.59
CA ALA A 289 3.58 -17.46 10.48
C ALA A 289 3.47 -18.45 9.30
N HIS A 290 2.40 -18.33 8.53
CA HIS A 290 2.12 -19.20 7.39
C HIS A 290 2.12 -18.42 6.08
N GLU A 291 2.58 -19.05 5.00
CA GLU A 291 2.58 -18.49 3.66
C GLU A 291 1.15 -18.32 3.14
N THR A 292 0.81 -17.13 2.63
CA THR A 292 -0.56 -16.80 2.18
C THR A 292 -0.64 -16.24 0.77
N GLY A 293 0.48 -15.79 0.21
CA GLY A 293 0.55 -15.26 -1.15
C GLY A 293 1.96 -15.10 -1.68
N PHE A 294 2.10 -14.83 -2.97
CA PHE A 294 3.33 -14.58 -3.68
C PHE A 294 3.10 -13.39 -4.62
N MET A 295 3.89 -12.34 -4.47
CA MET A 295 3.83 -11.13 -5.29
C MET A 295 5.04 -11.11 -6.21
N LEU A 296 4.83 -11.42 -7.49
CA LEU A 296 5.89 -11.32 -8.49
C LEU A 296 6.16 -9.86 -8.86
N ALA A 297 7.43 -9.53 -9.11
CA ALA A 297 7.87 -8.22 -9.60
C ALA A 297 7.54 -7.02 -8.69
N TYR A 298 7.40 -7.22 -7.38
CA TYR A 298 7.02 -6.13 -6.48
C TYR A 298 8.15 -5.10 -6.28
N VAL A 299 9.37 -5.55 -5.97
CA VAL A 299 10.48 -4.67 -5.58
C VAL A 299 11.26 -4.23 -6.82
N PRO A 300 11.36 -2.92 -7.14
CA PRO A 300 12.19 -2.41 -8.22
C PRO A 300 13.69 -2.74 -8.06
N PRO A 301 14.47 -2.77 -9.17
CA PRO A 301 15.89 -3.12 -9.12
C PRO A 301 16.79 -2.07 -8.44
N ASP A 302 16.35 -0.82 -8.37
CA ASP A 302 17.05 0.30 -7.74
C ASP A 302 16.88 0.35 -6.22
N VAL A 303 15.89 -0.36 -5.67
CA VAL A 303 15.76 -0.60 -4.23
C VAL A 303 16.82 -1.61 -3.81
N ASN A 304 17.99 -1.09 -3.43
CA ASN A 304 19.23 -1.88 -3.40
C ASN A 304 19.33 -2.87 -2.23
N THR A 305 19.58 -4.11 -2.60
CA THR A 305 20.13 -5.24 -1.82
C THR A 305 21.64 -5.10 -1.55
N ARG A 306 22.12 -3.90 -1.21
CA ARG A 306 23.53 -3.44 -1.32
C ARG A 306 24.58 -4.24 -0.52
N LYS A 307 24.19 -5.32 0.15
CA LYS A 307 25.03 -6.25 0.92
C LYS A 307 24.67 -7.73 0.72
N ILE A 308 24.02 -8.11 -0.40
CA ILE A 308 23.71 -9.50 -0.73
C ILE A 308 24.31 -9.81 -2.10
N ASP A 309 25.44 -10.53 -2.09
CA ASP A 309 26.34 -10.79 -3.22
C ASP A 309 25.75 -11.68 -4.35
N SER A 310 24.44 -11.60 -4.64
CA SER A 310 23.79 -12.53 -5.58
C SER A 310 22.55 -12.04 -6.32
N ALA A 311 22.10 -10.79 -6.14
CA ALA A 311 20.97 -10.29 -6.92
C ALA A 311 21.39 -9.94 -8.36
N PRO A 312 20.75 -10.51 -9.40
CA PRO A 312 20.95 -10.04 -10.78
C PRO A 312 20.62 -8.55 -10.87
N GLN A 313 21.58 -7.77 -11.36
CA GLN A 313 21.43 -6.33 -11.50
C GLN A 313 20.35 -6.02 -12.57
N GLY A 314 19.33 -5.24 -12.21
CA GLY A 314 18.31 -4.74 -13.16
C GLY A 314 16.97 -5.47 -13.18
N GLU A 315 16.75 -6.50 -12.35
CA GLU A 315 15.49 -7.25 -12.30
C GLU A 315 14.62 -6.88 -11.08
N ARG A 316 13.29 -6.94 -11.22
CA ARG A 316 12.34 -6.72 -10.12
C ARG A 316 12.21 -7.98 -9.26
N ALA A 317 12.37 -7.86 -7.94
CA ALA A 317 12.31 -9.00 -7.04
C ALA A 317 10.88 -9.34 -6.58
N ALA A 318 10.64 -10.63 -6.34
CA ALA A 318 9.39 -11.13 -5.80
C ALA A 318 9.37 -11.14 -4.25
N LEU A 319 8.16 -11.14 -3.69
CA LEU A 319 7.91 -11.22 -2.26
C LEU A 319 6.98 -12.39 -1.94
N LEU A 320 7.29 -13.13 -0.88
CA LEU A 320 6.41 -14.15 -0.32
C LEU A 320 5.67 -13.56 0.89
N LEU A 321 4.35 -13.63 0.86
CA LEU A 321 3.48 -13.11 1.91
C LEU A 321 3.34 -14.15 3.03
N TYR A 322 3.42 -13.66 4.26
CA TYR A 322 3.18 -14.44 5.47
C TYR A 322 2.08 -13.79 6.31
N TYR A 323 1.30 -14.63 7.00
CA TYR A 323 0.36 -14.20 8.02
C TYR A 323 0.64 -14.90 9.34
N TYR A 324 0.77 -14.11 10.40
CA TYR A 324 0.88 -14.57 11.78
C TYR A 324 -0.38 -14.24 12.55
N ARG A 325 -1.12 -15.28 12.96
CA ARG A 325 -2.35 -15.12 13.74
C ARG A 325 -2.01 -14.80 15.19
N ILE A 326 -2.56 -13.70 15.72
CA ILE A 326 -2.32 -13.26 17.10
C ILE A 326 -3.46 -13.67 18.02
N ALA A 327 -4.70 -13.51 17.57
CA ALA A 327 -5.92 -13.68 18.34
C ALA A 327 -7.02 -14.35 17.49
N PRO A 328 -8.06 -14.94 18.11
CA PRO A 328 -9.22 -15.42 17.39
C PRO A 328 -9.92 -14.27 16.65
N GLU A 329 -10.12 -14.46 15.35
CA GLU A 329 -10.84 -13.56 14.47
C GLU A 329 -12.35 -13.88 14.41
N PRO A 330 -13.19 -12.95 13.95
CA PRO A 330 -14.61 -13.23 13.73
C PRO A 330 -14.81 -14.34 12.68
N HIS A 331 -15.90 -15.10 12.83
CA HIS A 331 -16.34 -16.02 11.79
C HIS A 331 -16.61 -15.27 10.47
N ARG A 332 -16.08 -15.77 9.35
CA ARG A 332 -16.35 -15.21 8.02
C ARG A 332 -16.91 -16.25 7.07
N VAL A 333 -17.78 -15.80 6.18
CA VAL A 333 -18.19 -16.55 4.99
C VAL A 333 -17.26 -16.17 3.84
N VAL A 334 -16.79 -17.18 3.10
CA VAL A 334 -15.87 -17.01 1.97
C VAL A 334 -16.54 -17.47 0.68
N TYR A 335 -16.70 -16.54 -0.25
CA TYR A 335 -17.17 -16.77 -1.62
C TYR A 335 -15.96 -16.94 -2.55
N ALA A 336 -15.28 -18.08 -2.42
CA ALA A 336 -14.06 -18.36 -3.17
C ALA A 336 -14.34 -18.57 -4.67
N PRO A 337 -13.53 -17.98 -5.59
CA PRO A 337 -13.52 -18.37 -6.99
C PRO A 337 -13.21 -19.87 -7.13
N PRO A 338 -13.84 -20.62 -8.07
CA PRO A 338 -13.73 -22.08 -8.08
C PRO A 338 -12.29 -22.56 -8.29
N HIS A 339 -11.56 -21.91 -9.19
CA HIS A 339 -10.16 -22.21 -9.50
C HIS A 339 -9.19 -21.99 -8.33
N HIS A 340 -9.55 -21.13 -7.38
CA HIS A 340 -8.70 -20.79 -6.24
C HIS A 340 -9.20 -21.39 -4.93
N ARG A 341 -10.36 -22.06 -4.93
CA ARG A 341 -10.98 -22.58 -3.71
C ARG A 341 -10.05 -23.52 -2.93
N ALA A 342 -9.39 -24.45 -3.61
CA ALA A 342 -8.52 -25.44 -2.96
C ALA A 342 -7.32 -24.77 -2.25
N ILE A 343 -6.63 -23.83 -2.91
CA ILE A 343 -5.49 -23.12 -2.31
C ILE A 343 -5.93 -22.20 -1.17
N LEU A 344 -7.10 -21.54 -1.31
CA LEU A 344 -7.66 -20.70 -0.25
C LEU A 344 -8.06 -21.50 0.99
N GLN A 345 -8.66 -22.68 0.79
CA GLN A 345 -8.99 -23.61 1.88
C GLN A 345 -7.74 -24.12 2.59
N ASP A 346 -6.69 -24.49 1.85
CA ASP A 346 -5.39 -24.89 2.42
C ASP A 346 -4.77 -23.75 3.26
N ILE A 347 -4.76 -22.52 2.75
CA ILE A 347 -4.27 -21.34 3.48
C ILE A 347 -5.06 -21.18 4.80
N CYS A 348 -6.39 -21.19 4.75
CA CYS A 348 -7.23 -21.05 5.94
C CYS A 348 -6.99 -22.17 6.95
N ALA A 349 -6.90 -23.41 6.49
CA ALA A 349 -6.68 -24.57 7.34
C ALA A 349 -5.30 -24.55 8.03
N ARG A 350 -4.23 -24.18 7.30
CA ARG A 350 -2.87 -24.08 7.87
C ARG A 350 -2.78 -23.00 8.95
N ILE A 351 -3.44 -21.86 8.76
CA ILE A 351 -3.47 -20.77 9.75
C ILE A 351 -4.44 -21.10 10.91
N GLY A 352 -5.43 -21.96 10.66
CA GLY A 352 -6.50 -22.29 11.60
C GLY A 352 -7.59 -21.21 11.67
N LEU A 353 -7.91 -20.57 10.54
CA LEU A 353 -8.94 -19.53 10.47
C LEU A 353 -10.36 -20.11 10.52
N ASP A 354 -11.28 -19.44 11.22
CA ASP A 354 -12.70 -19.80 11.23
C ASP A 354 -13.41 -19.23 9.99
N ARG A 355 -13.44 -20.04 8.92
CA ARG A 355 -13.99 -19.66 7.61
C ARG A 355 -14.95 -20.71 7.07
N ARG A 356 -16.16 -20.26 6.72
CA ARG A 356 -17.14 -21.09 6.00
C ARG A 356 -17.10 -20.79 4.51
N PHE A 357 -16.61 -21.74 3.73
CA PHE A 357 -16.67 -21.66 2.27
C PHE A 357 -18.06 -22.08 1.80
N VAL A 358 -18.70 -21.21 1.02
CA VAL A 358 -20.03 -21.47 0.44
C VAL A 358 -19.89 -21.87 -1.02
N ASP A 359 -20.85 -22.65 -1.50
CA ASP A 359 -20.92 -23.06 -2.90
C ASP A 359 -21.61 -21.97 -3.73
N GLN A 360 -21.19 -21.83 -4.98
CA GLN A 360 -21.60 -20.71 -5.84
C GLN A 360 -23.02 -20.85 -6.42
N ASP A 361 -23.68 -21.99 -6.16
CA ASP A 361 -25.00 -22.32 -6.71
C ASP A 361 -26.15 -21.62 -5.97
N ALA A 362 -25.86 -20.89 -4.88
CA ALA A 362 -26.86 -20.04 -4.25
C ALA A 362 -27.15 -18.83 -5.15
N ALA A 363 -28.45 -18.54 -5.38
CA ALA A 363 -28.86 -17.35 -6.12
C ALA A 363 -28.14 -16.11 -5.57
N PRO A 364 -27.39 -15.36 -6.41
CA PRO A 364 -26.63 -14.23 -5.92
C PRO A 364 -27.62 -13.23 -5.29
N PRO A 365 -27.30 -12.67 -4.11
CA PRO A 365 -28.14 -11.63 -3.54
C PRO A 365 -28.23 -10.44 -4.52
N PRO A 366 -29.23 -9.56 -4.34
CA PRO A 366 -29.36 -8.35 -5.15
C PRO A 366 -28.03 -7.60 -5.19
N VAL A 367 -27.49 -7.46 -6.40
CA VAL A 367 -26.21 -6.78 -6.63
C VAL A 367 -26.50 -5.29 -6.72
N ALA A 368 -25.75 -4.48 -5.98
CA ALA A 368 -25.83 -3.03 -6.15
C ALA A 368 -25.42 -2.67 -7.59
N GLU A 369 -26.01 -1.63 -8.17
CA GLU A 369 -25.65 -1.24 -9.55
C GLU A 369 -24.20 -0.75 -9.62
N ALA A 370 -23.78 0.07 -8.64
CA ALA A 370 -22.49 0.73 -8.63
C ALA A 370 -21.45 0.04 -7.73
N THR A 371 -20.24 -0.12 -8.26
CA THR A 371 -19.06 -0.61 -7.55
C THR A 371 -18.43 0.49 -6.71
N ARG A 372 -17.99 0.13 -5.50
CA ARG A 372 -17.11 0.99 -4.70
C ARG A 372 -15.70 0.42 -4.74
N LEU A 373 -14.79 1.17 -5.33
CA LEU A 373 -13.37 0.82 -5.39
C LEU A 373 -12.49 2.03 -5.09
N ASP A 374 -11.24 1.74 -4.75
CA ASP A 374 -10.14 2.69 -4.56
C ASP A 374 -8.99 2.27 -5.49
N VAL A 375 -8.30 3.23 -6.10
CA VAL A 375 -7.09 2.96 -6.89
C VAL A 375 -5.97 3.78 -6.30
N ARG A 376 -4.94 3.09 -5.79
CA ARG A 376 -3.73 3.71 -5.29
C ARG A 376 -2.57 3.41 -6.21
N VAL A 377 -1.86 4.44 -6.64
CA VAL A 377 -0.65 4.33 -7.46
C VAL A 377 0.55 4.76 -6.63
N ARG A 378 1.63 3.98 -6.68
CA ARG A 378 2.96 4.26 -6.11
C ARG A 378 3.98 4.32 -7.25
N PRO A 379 4.11 5.48 -7.92
CA PRO A 379 4.96 5.62 -9.10
C PRO A 379 6.42 5.26 -8.84
N GLU A 380 6.92 5.55 -7.64
CA GLU A 380 8.28 5.24 -7.19
C GLU A 380 8.58 3.74 -7.16
N LEU A 381 7.53 2.91 -7.00
CA LEU A 381 7.66 1.46 -7.12
C LEU A 381 7.23 0.92 -8.48
N GLY A 382 6.63 1.73 -9.34
CA GLY A 382 5.94 1.23 -10.54
C GLY A 382 4.78 0.28 -10.20
N VAL A 383 4.14 0.47 -9.04
CA VAL A 383 3.06 -0.41 -8.55
C VAL A 383 1.75 0.36 -8.46
N ALA A 384 0.65 -0.28 -8.82
CA ALA A 384 -0.69 0.19 -8.48
C ALA A 384 -1.50 -0.91 -7.80
N THR A 385 -2.48 -0.53 -6.99
CA THR A 385 -3.44 -1.45 -6.36
C THR A 385 -4.85 -0.92 -6.58
N ILE A 386 -5.70 -1.73 -7.22
CA ILE A 386 -7.13 -1.53 -7.33
C ILE A 386 -7.78 -2.32 -6.19
N THR A 387 -8.40 -1.63 -5.23
CA THR A 387 -9.07 -2.26 -4.08
C THR A 387 -10.58 -2.15 -4.24
N VAL A 388 -11.26 -3.26 -4.51
CA VAL A 388 -12.72 -3.30 -4.56
C VAL A 388 -13.26 -3.44 -3.15
N ARG A 389 -13.95 -2.41 -2.65
CA ARG A 389 -14.54 -2.40 -1.30
C ARG A 389 -15.92 -3.05 -1.27
N ALA A 390 -16.65 -2.99 -2.39
CA ALA A 390 -17.94 -3.65 -2.59
C ALA A 390 -18.17 -3.84 -4.09
N CYS A 391 -18.59 -5.03 -4.50
CA CYS A 391 -18.83 -5.36 -5.90
C CYS A 391 -20.22 -4.89 -6.35
N GLY A 392 -20.25 -4.02 -7.36
CA GLY A 392 -21.46 -3.68 -8.12
C GLY A 392 -21.61 -4.54 -9.38
N ALA A 393 -22.69 -4.33 -10.12
CA ALA A 393 -22.92 -4.97 -11.41
C ALA A 393 -21.86 -4.58 -12.46
N ASP A 394 -21.29 -3.39 -12.32
CA ASP A 394 -20.25 -2.80 -13.19
C ASP A 394 -18.80 -3.14 -12.76
N ALA A 395 -18.59 -3.94 -11.71
CA ALA A 395 -17.26 -4.14 -11.10
C ALA A 395 -16.19 -4.62 -12.08
N ALA A 396 -16.50 -5.63 -12.89
CA ALA A 396 -15.57 -6.17 -13.87
C ALA A 396 -15.20 -5.13 -14.95
N GLN A 397 -16.16 -4.30 -15.37
CA GLN A 397 -15.93 -3.23 -16.34
C GLN A 397 -15.02 -2.16 -15.74
N GLN A 398 -15.32 -1.71 -14.51
CA GLN A 398 -14.53 -0.71 -13.79
C GLN A 398 -13.07 -1.17 -13.58
N VAL A 399 -12.87 -2.42 -13.16
CA VAL A 399 -11.52 -2.99 -12.97
C VAL A 399 -10.76 -3.10 -14.29
N ARG A 400 -11.37 -3.67 -15.33
CA ARG A 400 -10.73 -3.79 -16.66
C ARG A 400 -10.33 -2.43 -17.19
N HIS A 401 -11.15 -1.42 -16.91
CA HIS A 401 -10.81 -0.08 -17.32
C HIS A 401 -9.56 0.45 -16.61
N HIS A 402 -9.56 0.44 -15.27
CA HIS A 402 -8.41 0.93 -14.52
C HIS A 402 -7.13 0.16 -14.89
N LEU A 403 -7.25 -1.13 -15.19
CA LEU A 403 -6.16 -1.92 -15.76
C LEU A 403 -5.62 -1.29 -17.06
N VAL A 404 -6.48 -1.00 -18.05
CA VAL A 404 -6.05 -0.37 -19.33
C VAL A 404 -5.38 0.98 -19.09
N ASP A 405 -5.94 1.82 -18.23
CA ASP A 405 -5.36 3.12 -17.87
C ASP A 405 -3.95 2.98 -17.28
N LEU A 406 -3.80 2.10 -16.28
CA LEU A 406 -2.53 1.84 -15.61
C LEU A 406 -1.49 1.23 -16.57
N CYS A 407 -1.94 0.36 -17.49
CA CYS A 407 -1.09 -0.21 -18.53
C CYS A 407 -0.56 0.88 -19.48
N ARG A 408 -1.42 1.78 -19.96
CA ARG A 408 -1.04 2.92 -20.82
C ARG A 408 -0.05 3.87 -20.11
N ARG A 409 -0.19 4.00 -18.79
CA ARG A 409 0.73 4.76 -17.93
C ARG A 409 2.04 4.03 -17.62
N LYS A 410 2.25 2.84 -18.20
CA LYS A 410 3.44 2.01 -18.00
C LYS A 410 3.68 1.67 -16.52
N ILE A 411 2.61 1.50 -15.75
CA ILE A 411 2.72 0.90 -14.42
C ILE A 411 3.10 -0.56 -14.61
N ASP A 412 4.22 -0.96 -14.00
CA ASP A 412 4.86 -2.27 -14.17
C ASP A 412 4.00 -3.41 -13.60
N THR A 413 3.52 -3.24 -12.36
CA THR A 413 2.77 -4.27 -11.65
C THR A 413 1.47 -3.70 -11.06
N ILE A 414 0.35 -4.37 -11.34
CA ILE A 414 -0.97 -3.93 -10.92
C ILE A 414 -1.59 -5.03 -10.07
N TYR A 415 -1.89 -4.71 -8.80
CA TYR A 415 -2.61 -5.60 -7.89
C TYR A 415 -4.10 -5.29 -7.90
N LEU A 416 -4.90 -6.32 -7.69
CA LEU A 416 -6.35 -6.24 -7.53
C LEU A 416 -6.75 -6.97 -6.26
N ASP A 417 -7.35 -6.23 -5.33
CA ASP A 417 -7.84 -6.75 -4.06
C ASP A 417 -9.38 -6.88 -4.15
N LEU A 418 -9.87 -8.13 -4.10
CA LEU A 418 -11.29 -8.47 -4.10
C LEU A 418 -11.75 -8.93 -2.71
N PRO A 419 -12.92 -8.50 -2.22
CA PRO A 419 -13.40 -8.86 -0.89
C PRO A 419 -13.98 -10.27 -0.92
N LEU A 420 -13.34 -11.24 -0.26
CA LEU A 420 -13.77 -12.65 -0.25
C LEU A 420 -15.11 -12.87 0.47
N GLY A 421 -15.56 -11.88 1.26
CA GLY A 421 -16.88 -11.88 1.90
C GLY A 421 -18.03 -11.44 0.98
N ASP A 422 -17.73 -10.95 -0.23
CA ASP A 422 -18.74 -10.50 -1.19
C ASP A 422 -19.11 -11.65 -2.16
N PRO A 423 -20.40 -12.03 -2.28
CA PRO A 423 -20.85 -13.10 -3.17
C PRO A 423 -20.57 -12.85 -4.64
N VAL A 424 -20.39 -11.60 -5.06
CA VAL A 424 -20.12 -11.23 -6.45
C VAL A 424 -18.64 -11.33 -6.79
N ALA A 425 -17.74 -11.36 -5.79
CA ALA A 425 -16.30 -11.36 -5.98
C ALA A 425 -15.81 -12.53 -6.84
N ALA A 426 -16.40 -13.72 -6.70
CA ALA A 426 -16.04 -14.88 -7.52
C ALA A 426 -16.29 -14.68 -9.02
N ARG A 427 -17.40 -14.04 -9.38
CA ARG A 427 -17.74 -13.71 -10.77
C ARG A 427 -16.82 -12.62 -11.32
N VAL A 428 -16.51 -11.61 -10.50
CA VAL A 428 -15.57 -10.54 -10.87
C VAL A 428 -14.18 -11.11 -11.10
N CYS A 429 -13.72 -12.02 -10.23
CA CYS A 429 -12.44 -12.72 -10.35
C CYS A 429 -12.30 -13.40 -11.72
N ALA A 430 -13.30 -14.18 -12.14
CA ALA A 430 -13.27 -14.85 -13.44
C ALA A 430 -13.16 -13.86 -14.62
N ALA A 431 -13.85 -12.72 -14.56
CA ALA A 431 -13.76 -11.69 -15.60
C ALA A 431 -12.39 -10.97 -15.58
N CYS A 432 -11.81 -10.74 -14.41
CA CYS A 432 -10.48 -10.16 -14.26
C CYS A 432 -9.37 -11.12 -14.72
N GLU A 433 -9.51 -12.42 -14.46
CA GLU A 433 -8.61 -13.45 -14.97
C GLU A 433 -8.63 -13.53 -16.50
N ALA A 434 -9.80 -13.41 -17.12
CA ALA A 434 -9.91 -13.30 -18.57
C ALA A 434 -9.24 -12.02 -19.13
N ALA A 435 -9.06 -10.99 -18.30
CA ALA A 435 -8.31 -9.78 -18.64
C ALA A 435 -6.80 -9.88 -18.31
N GLY A 436 -6.32 -11.05 -17.85
CA GLY A 436 -4.90 -11.32 -17.61
C GLY A 436 -4.44 -11.16 -16.15
N PHE A 437 -5.34 -10.85 -15.21
CA PHE A 437 -5.00 -10.97 -13.79
C PHE A 437 -4.82 -12.44 -13.41
N PHE A 438 -3.91 -12.75 -12.50
CA PHE A 438 -3.74 -14.11 -11.96
C PHE A 438 -3.58 -14.08 -10.45
N PHE A 439 -3.73 -15.26 -9.83
CA PHE A 439 -3.63 -15.41 -8.39
C PHE A 439 -2.31 -14.87 -7.83
N SER A 440 -2.40 -14.05 -6.79
CA SER A 440 -1.24 -13.63 -6.00
C SER A 440 -1.36 -14.13 -4.56
N GLY A 441 -2.53 -14.12 -3.93
CA GLY A 441 -2.65 -14.65 -2.58
C GLY A 441 -3.95 -14.30 -1.88
N MET A 442 -3.98 -14.60 -0.58
CA MET A 442 -4.99 -14.16 0.36
C MET A 442 -4.33 -13.36 1.48
N ILE A 443 -4.98 -12.29 1.92
CA ILE A 443 -4.58 -11.57 3.13
C ILE A 443 -5.77 -11.56 4.11
N PRO A 444 -5.72 -12.36 5.18
CA PRO A 444 -6.80 -12.44 6.16
C PRO A 444 -7.00 -11.13 6.92
N GLU A 445 -8.26 -10.69 7.08
CA GLU A 445 -8.63 -9.47 7.82
C GLU A 445 -7.86 -8.19 7.38
N TYR A 446 -7.40 -8.14 6.12
CA TYR A 446 -6.63 -7.00 5.58
C TYR A 446 -7.45 -5.71 5.51
N ASP A 447 -8.74 -5.87 5.28
CA ASP A 447 -9.72 -4.79 5.27
C ASP A 447 -10.94 -5.18 6.12
N HIS A 448 -12.17 -4.84 5.72
CA HIS A 448 -13.40 -5.31 6.36
C HIS A 448 -13.67 -6.82 6.14
N GLY A 449 -12.65 -7.67 6.30
CA GLY A 449 -12.65 -9.10 6.06
C GLY A 449 -11.41 -9.57 5.29
N ASP A 450 -11.47 -10.79 4.76
CA ASP A 450 -10.38 -11.35 3.97
C ASP A 450 -10.39 -10.80 2.53
N VAL A 451 -9.20 -10.61 1.98
CA VAL A 451 -9.00 -10.16 0.61
C VAL A 451 -8.33 -11.25 -0.21
N LEU A 452 -8.87 -11.49 -1.41
CA LEU A 452 -8.18 -12.19 -2.49
C LEU A 452 -7.37 -11.16 -3.27
N ARG A 453 -6.05 -11.33 -3.29
CA ARG A 453 -5.16 -10.53 -4.12
C ARG A 453 -4.88 -11.27 -5.42
N LEU A 454 -5.17 -10.59 -6.52
CA LEU A 454 -4.73 -10.93 -7.86
C LEU A 454 -3.66 -9.93 -8.31
N GLN A 455 -2.88 -10.31 -9.31
CA GLN A 455 -1.86 -9.44 -9.89
C GLN A 455 -1.85 -9.52 -11.41
N TYR A 456 -1.43 -8.43 -12.04
CA TYR A 456 -1.21 -8.30 -13.48
C TYR A 456 0.19 -7.72 -13.70
N LEU A 457 0.92 -8.28 -14.66
CA LEU A 457 2.27 -7.85 -15.02
C LEU A 457 2.22 -7.18 -16.39
N ASN A 458 2.53 -5.89 -16.45
CA ASN A 458 2.41 -5.10 -17.67
C ASN A 458 3.69 -5.17 -18.50
N ASN A 459 3.73 -6.09 -19.46
CA ASN A 459 4.86 -6.30 -20.36
C ASN A 459 6.20 -6.54 -19.62
N LEU A 460 6.14 -7.18 -18.45
CA LEU A 460 7.31 -7.56 -17.68
C LEU A 460 7.68 -9.00 -17.97
N ASP A 461 8.96 -9.20 -18.31
CA ASP A 461 9.57 -10.51 -18.21
C ASP A 461 10.10 -10.71 -16.80
N ILE A 462 9.73 -11.83 -16.18
CA ILE A 462 10.10 -12.16 -14.81
C ILE A 462 10.89 -13.45 -14.83
N ARG A 463 12.15 -13.31 -14.45
CA ARG A 463 13.03 -14.43 -14.22
C ARG A 463 12.56 -15.19 -12.98
N MET A 464 12.05 -16.40 -13.21
CA MET A 464 11.61 -17.27 -12.14
C MET A 464 12.81 -18.00 -11.50
N GLU A 465 13.91 -18.13 -12.25
CA GLU A 465 15.17 -18.67 -11.77
C GLU A 465 15.82 -17.71 -10.76
N GLY A 466 16.13 -18.22 -9.56
CA GLY A 466 16.71 -17.41 -8.48
C GLY A 466 15.69 -17.01 -7.41
N ILE A 467 14.40 -17.28 -7.61
CA ILE A 467 13.39 -17.16 -6.55
C ILE A 467 13.63 -18.26 -5.51
N VAL A 468 14.10 -17.85 -4.33
CA VAL A 468 14.33 -18.70 -3.18
C VAL A 468 13.04 -18.85 -2.38
N VAL A 469 12.59 -20.09 -2.21
CA VAL A 469 11.42 -20.45 -1.38
C VAL A 469 11.85 -21.57 -0.43
N VAL A 470 11.66 -21.37 0.88
CA VAL A 470 12.28 -22.23 1.91
C VAL A 470 11.39 -23.37 2.41
N SER A 471 10.08 -23.34 2.14
CA SER A 471 9.10 -24.29 2.68
C SER A 471 8.30 -24.97 1.57
N ASP A 472 7.80 -26.18 1.85
CA ASP A 472 6.95 -26.92 0.90
C ASP A 472 5.62 -26.19 0.64
N ALA A 473 5.05 -25.55 1.68
CA ALA A 473 3.83 -24.77 1.54
C ALA A 473 4.05 -23.54 0.66
N GLY A 474 5.15 -22.81 0.89
CA GLY A 474 5.58 -21.72 0.02
C GLY A 474 5.83 -22.19 -1.41
N ARG A 475 6.41 -23.40 -1.59
CA ARG A 475 6.67 -23.94 -2.92
C ARG A 475 5.39 -24.30 -3.67
N ARG A 476 4.42 -24.96 -3.01
CA ARG A 476 3.10 -25.23 -3.59
C ARG A 476 2.39 -23.94 -4.00
N LEU A 477 2.48 -22.92 -3.16
CA LEU A 477 1.90 -21.60 -3.44
C LEU A 477 2.58 -20.92 -4.64
N PHE A 478 3.92 -20.95 -4.71
CA PHE A 478 4.68 -20.44 -5.85
C PHE A 478 4.32 -21.18 -7.14
N ASP A 479 4.26 -22.52 -7.11
CA ASP A 479 3.92 -23.34 -8.27
C ASP A 479 2.48 -23.04 -8.74
N HIS A 480 1.54 -22.81 -7.81
CA HIS A 480 0.17 -22.36 -8.12
C HIS A 480 0.16 -20.99 -8.81
N VAL A 481 0.86 -20.00 -8.26
CA VAL A 481 0.97 -18.65 -8.86
C VAL A 481 1.60 -18.71 -10.25
N ALA A 482 2.65 -19.51 -10.43
CA ALA A 482 3.30 -19.69 -11.72
C ALA A 482 2.39 -20.42 -12.73
N ALA A 483 1.60 -21.40 -12.28
CA ALA A 483 0.62 -22.08 -13.12
C ALA A 483 -0.51 -21.13 -13.55
N GLU A 484 -1.03 -20.31 -12.63
CA GLU A 484 -2.07 -19.34 -12.93
C GLU A 484 -1.58 -18.25 -13.89
N ARG A 485 -0.34 -17.75 -13.72
CA ARG A 485 0.30 -16.83 -14.69
C ARG A 485 0.33 -17.43 -16.09
N ARG A 486 0.75 -18.70 -16.22
CA ARG A 486 0.77 -19.40 -17.52
C ARG A 486 -0.63 -19.61 -18.08
N ARG A 487 -1.61 -19.93 -17.23
CA ARG A 487 -3.00 -20.20 -17.64
C ARG A 487 -3.68 -18.97 -18.24
N VAL A 488 -3.50 -17.79 -17.63
CA VAL A 488 -4.11 -16.54 -18.13
C VAL A 488 -3.34 -15.93 -19.32
N GLY A 489 -2.15 -16.46 -19.63
CA GLY A 489 -1.23 -15.95 -20.64
C GLY A 489 -0.30 -14.86 -20.09
N GLU A 490 0.92 -14.73 -20.64
CA GLU A 490 1.96 -13.75 -20.25
C GLU A 490 1.59 -12.30 -20.63
N GLY A 491 0.39 -11.88 -20.26
CA GLY A 491 -0.39 -10.97 -21.03
C GLY A 491 -1.18 -11.78 -22.05
N ALA A 492 -2.47 -12.01 -21.76
CA ALA A 492 -3.44 -11.59 -22.74
C ALA A 492 -2.99 -10.16 -23.10
N ARG A 493 -2.18 -10.03 -24.16
CA ARG A 493 -1.95 -8.76 -24.81
C ARG A 493 -3.34 -8.20 -24.83
N VAL A 494 -3.55 -7.06 -24.19
CA VAL A 494 -4.74 -6.31 -24.49
C VAL A 494 -4.57 -6.05 -25.99
N GLU A 495 -5.13 -6.93 -26.84
CA GLU A 495 -5.23 -6.77 -28.29
C GLU A 495 -6.10 -5.53 -28.61
N ALA A 496 -6.43 -4.74 -27.59
CA ALA A 496 -7.21 -3.53 -27.54
C ALA A 496 -6.48 -2.39 -26.79
N VAL A 497 -5.14 -2.28 -26.91
CA VAL A 497 -4.44 -0.98 -26.70
C VAL A 497 -4.38 -0.20 -28.03
N ALA A 498 -5.24 -0.53 -28.99
CA ALA A 498 -5.68 0.40 -30.03
C ALA A 498 -6.76 1.31 -29.44
#